data_AF-A0A6P8LN72-F1
#
_entry.id   AF-A0A6P8LN72-F1
#
_cell.length_a   1.000
_cell.length_b   1.000
_cell.length_c   1.000
_cell.angle_alpha   90.00
_cell.angle_beta   90.00
_cell.angle_gamma   90.00
#
_symmetry.space_group_name_H-M   'P 1'
#
loop_
_entity.id
_entity.type
_entity.pdbx_description
1 polymer ?
#
loop_
_entity_poly.entity_id
_entity_poly.type
_entity_poly.pdbx_seq_one_letter_code
_entity_poly.pdbx_strand_id
1 'polypeptide(L)'
;MAFKISLTAILLLLVLFHEKADAGGHAHSFQHFHGPVIGDAREVTWKDKHGHHDHDYVAHPHYEFSYGVEDHHTGDYHGQKEHRDGKEVVGEYTIKEPGGNIRTVKYHAGKDGFFAHVLNSNESFRKPLHLQRHRRKSSLPV
;
A
#
# COMPACT_ATOMS: atom_id res chain seq x y z
N MET A 1 -15.07 -28.78 -60.50
CA MET A 1 -14.46 -29.12 -59.20
C MET A 1 -13.94 -27.87 -58.48
N ALA A 2 -14.78 -26.83 -58.26
CA ALA A 2 -14.29 -25.52 -57.81
C ALA A 2 -14.98 -24.97 -56.53
N PHE A 3 -15.92 -25.71 -55.93
CA PHE A 3 -16.69 -25.22 -54.77
C PHE A 3 -16.26 -25.81 -53.42
N LYS A 4 -15.29 -26.74 -53.38
CA LYS A 4 -14.86 -27.40 -52.13
C LYS A 4 -13.84 -26.58 -51.31
N ILE A 5 -13.18 -25.59 -51.93
CA ILE A 5 -12.13 -24.79 -51.30
C ILE A 5 -12.73 -23.66 -50.42
N SER A 6 -13.99 -23.28 -50.68
CA SER A 6 -14.68 -22.21 -49.93
C SER A 6 -15.00 -22.62 -48.48
N LEU A 7 -15.46 -23.85 -48.27
CA LEU A 7 -15.91 -24.28 -46.94
C LEU A 7 -14.74 -24.52 -45.97
N THR A 8 -13.62 -25.06 -46.46
CA THR A 8 -12.43 -25.32 -45.64
C THR A 8 -11.70 -24.03 -45.27
N ALA A 9 -11.65 -23.04 -46.16
CA ALA A 9 -11.08 -21.73 -45.88
C ALA A 9 -11.90 -20.96 -44.82
N ILE A 10 -13.24 -21.04 -44.87
CA ILE A 10 -14.11 -20.44 -43.86
C ILE A 10 -13.96 -21.13 -42.50
N LEU A 11 -13.84 -22.46 -42.47
CA LEU A 11 -13.60 -23.21 -41.23
C LEU A 11 -12.23 -22.86 -40.63
N LEU A 12 -11.18 -22.73 -41.44
CA LEU A 12 -9.85 -22.31 -40.97
C LEU A 12 -9.88 -20.88 -40.42
N LEU A 13 -10.64 -19.98 -41.06
CA LEU A 13 -10.83 -18.60 -40.60
C LEU A 13 -11.60 -18.54 -39.26
N LEU A 14 -12.64 -19.36 -39.08
CA LEU A 14 -13.40 -19.48 -37.83
C LEU A 14 -12.59 -20.06 -36.67
N VAL A 15 -11.61 -20.92 -36.95
CA VAL A 15 -10.66 -21.43 -35.94
C VAL A 15 -9.64 -20.36 -35.52
N LEU A 16 -9.30 -19.42 -36.41
CA LEU A 16 -8.46 -18.27 -36.08
C LEU A 16 -9.20 -17.17 -35.30
N PHE A 17 -10.54 -17.13 -35.39
CA PHE A 17 -11.42 -16.29 -34.58
C PHE A 17 -11.96 -16.99 -33.32
N HIS A 18 -11.42 -18.15 -32.93
CA HIS A 18 -11.54 -18.57 -31.54
C HIS A 18 -10.71 -17.60 -30.70
N GLU A 19 -11.33 -16.47 -30.35
CA GLU A 19 -10.88 -15.64 -29.25
C GLU A 19 -10.61 -16.58 -28.09
N LYS A 20 -9.39 -16.50 -27.56
CA LYS A 20 -9.11 -17.08 -26.27
C LYS A 20 -10.07 -16.41 -25.31
N ALA A 21 -11.09 -17.16 -24.87
CA ALA A 21 -11.85 -16.80 -23.70
C ALA A 21 -10.81 -16.74 -22.57
N ASP A 22 -10.35 -15.52 -22.29
CA ASP A 22 -9.47 -15.28 -21.16
C ASP A 22 -10.28 -15.69 -19.94
N ALA A 23 -9.78 -16.70 -19.22
CA ALA A 23 -10.41 -17.16 -18.00
C ALA A 23 -10.26 -16.01 -17.01
N GLY A 24 -11.28 -15.15 -16.94
CA GLY A 24 -11.22 -13.87 -16.25
C GLY A 24 -10.66 -14.06 -14.84
N GLY A 25 -9.45 -13.52 -14.62
CA GLY A 25 -8.80 -13.56 -13.32
C GLY A 25 -9.74 -12.98 -12.27
N HIS A 26 -10.00 -13.73 -11.20
CA HIS A 26 -10.83 -13.24 -10.12
C HIS A 26 -10.13 -12.07 -9.41
N ALA A 27 -10.88 -11.01 -9.12
CA ALA A 27 -10.38 -9.93 -8.27
C ALA A 27 -10.29 -10.42 -6.82
N HIS A 28 -9.17 -10.11 -6.16
CA HIS A 28 -8.90 -10.44 -4.77
C HIS A 28 -8.80 -9.17 -3.95
N SER A 29 -9.45 -9.15 -2.78
CA SER A 29 -9.30 -8.09 -1.80
C SER A 29 -9.29 -8.66 -0.39
N PHE A 30 -8.66 -7.93 0.53
CA PHE A 30 -8.63 -8.30 1.94
C PHE A 30 -8.53 -7.07 2.83
N GLN A 31 -8.90 -7.26 4.09
CA GLN A 31 -8.70 -6.30 5.16
C GLN A 31 -8.45 -7.06 6.47
N HIS A 32 -7.47 -6.60 7.26
CA HIS A 32 -7.14 -7.13 8.57
C HIS A 32 -6.93 -5.99 9.57
N PHE A 33 -7.41 -6.19 10.79
CA PHE A 33 -7.20 -5.28 11.92
C PHE A 33 -7.06 -6.07 13.21
N HIS A 34 -6.00 -5.80 13.98
CA HIS A 34 -5.76 -6.30 15.33
C HIS A 34 -5.42 -5.12 16.24
N GLY A 35 -6.03 -4.99 17.41
CA GLY A 35 -5.88 -3.83 18.30
C GLY A 35 -7.22 -3.39 18.90
N PRO A 36 -7.38 -2.14 19.41
CA PRO A 36 -6.52 -0.95 19.24
C PRO A 36 -5.42 -0.76 20.29
N VAL A 37 -5.41 -1.61 21.32
CA VAL A 37 -4.51 -1.51 22.48
C VAL A 37 -4.04 -2.90 22.90
N ILE A 38 -3.01 -2.95 23.73
CA ILE A 38 -2.50 -4.17 24.36
C ILE A 38 -2.38 -3.99 25.88
N GLY A 39 -2.58 -5.08 26.62
CA GLY A 39 -2.46 -5.11 28.07
C GLY A 39 -3.67 -4.57 28.82
N ASP A 40 -3.52 -4.44 30.13
CA ASP A 40 -4.59 -3.98 31.01
C ASP A 40 -4.83 -2.47 30.88
N ALA A 41 -6.11 -2.09 30.85
CA ALA A 41 -6.51 -0.71 30.90
C ALA A 41 -6.39 -0.16 32.33
N ARG A 42 -5.87 1.06 32.46
CA ARG A 42 -5.87 1.80 33.73
C ARG A 42 -6.98 2.85 33.72
N GLU A 43 -7.80 2.81 34.76
CA GLU A 43 -8.76 3.87 35.04
C GLU A 43 -8.02 5.16 35.44
N VAL A 44 -8.41 6.28 34.85
CA VAL A 44 -7.95 7.62 35.18
C VAL A 44 -9.15 8.48 35.52
N THR A 45 -9.02 9.30 36.56
CA THR A 45 -10.06 10.25 36.96
C THR A 45 -9.55 11.66 36.77
N TRP A 46 -10.32 12.52 36.11
CA TRP A 46 -10.05 13.96 36.08
C TRP A 46 -11.22 14.75 36.61
N LYS A 47 -10.92 15.97 37.05
CA LYS A 47 -11.91 16.91 37.56
C LYS A 47 -12.10 18.03 36.54
N ASP A 48 -13.33 18.26 36.13
CA ASP A 48 -13.66 19.35 35.20
C ASP A 48 -13.64 20.72 35.91
N LYS A 49 -13.89 21.80 35.15
CA LYS A 49 -13.92 23.17 35.68
C LYS A 49 -15.12 23.45 36.59
N HIS A 50 -16.14 22.59 36.57
CA HIS A 50 -17.36 22.69 37.37
C HIS A 50 -17.29 21.85 38.65
N GLY A 51 -16.23 21.05 38.80
CA GLY A 51 -15.96 20.23 39.95
C GLY A 51 -16.53 18.81 39.87
N HIS A 52 -17.01 18.39 38.69
CA HIS A 52 -17.42 17.02 38.42
C HIS A 52 -16.19 16.14 38.20
N HIS A 53 -16.28 14.89 38.69
CA HIS A 53 -15.27 13.86 38.46
C HIS A 53 -15.72 12.98 37.30
N ASP A 54 -14.87 12.86 36.28
CA ASP A 54 -15.05 11.94 35.16
C ASP A 54 -14.02 10.82 35.24
N HIS A 55 -14.40 9.66 34.73
CA HIS A 55 -13.58 8.46 34.69
C HIS A 55 -13.36 8.03 33.24
N ASP A 56 -12.13 7.67 32.90
CA ASP A 56 -11.73 7.18 31.58
C ASP A 56 -10.71 6.06 31.71
N TYR A 57 -10.39 5.38 30.61
CA TYR A 57 -9.51 4.24 30.59
C TYR A 57 -8.39 4.44 29.57
N VAL A 58 -7.15 4.32 30.05
CA VAL A 58 -5.95 4.45 29.21
C VAL A 58 -5.22 3.12 29.16
N ALA A 59 -4.94 2.63 27.95
CA ALA A 59 -4.13 1.44 27.69
C ALA A 59 -3.05 1.77 26.65
N HIS A 60 -2.05 0.88 26.51
CA HIS A 60 -0.95 1.07 25.57
C HIS A 60 -1.44 0.93 24.11
N PRO A 61 -1.36 1.98 23.27
CA PRO A 61 -1.81 1.89 21.89
C PRO A 61 -0.99 0.87 21.11
N HIS A 62 -1.67 -0.13 20.54
CA HIS A 62 -1.02 -1.17 19.77
C HIS A 62 -1.99 -1.70 18.73
N TYR A 63 -1.65 -1.56 17.46
CA TYR A 63 -2.44 -2.17 16.39
C TYR A 63 -1.59 -2.68 15.23
N GLU A 64 -2.19 -3.59 14.50
CA GLU A 64 -1.77 -4.02 13.17
C GLU A 64 -2.94 -3.84 12.23
N PHE A 65 -2.71 -3.20 11.11
CA PHE A 65 -3.70 -2.93 10.09
C PHE A 65 -3.13 -3.30 8.73
N SER A 66 -3.95 -3.91 7.87
CA SER A 66 -3.60 -4.06 6.46
C SER A 66 -4.83 -4.19 5.58
N TYR A 67 -4.69 -3.78 4.33
CA TYR A 67 -5.65 -4.08 3.26
C TYR A 67 -4.92 -4.23 1.94
N GLY A 68 -5.59 -4.83 0.97
CA GLY A 68 -5.10 -4.89 -0.40
C GLY A 68 -6.19 -5.22 -1.40
N VAL A 69 -5.96 -4.80 -2.63
CA VAL A 69 -6.76 -5.14 -3.81
C VAL A 69 -5.79 -5.55 -4.91
N GLU A 70 -6.10 -6.68 -5.54
CA GLU A 70 -5.45 -7.17 -6.75
C GLU A 70 -6.54 -7.61 -7.72
N ASP A 71 -6.74 -6.83 -8.77
CA ASP A 71 -7.74 -7.07 -9.80
C ASP A 71 -7.07 -7.09 -11.18
N HIS A 72 -6.98 -8.28 -11.76
CA HIS A 72 -6.34 -8.48 -13.06
C HIS A 72 -7.20 -7.96 -14.22
N HIS A 73 -8.52 -7.86 -14.03
CA HIS A 73 -9.45 -7.39 -15.05
C HIS A 73 -9.37 -5.86 -15.21
N THR A 74 -9.40 -5.12 -14.10
CA THR A 74 -9.27 -3.66 -14.12
C THR A 74 -7.82 -3.18 -14.12
N GLY A 75 -6.90 -4.05 -13.70
CA GLY A 75 -5.49 -3.73 -13.51
C GLY A 75 -5.18 -3.01 -12.20
N ASP A 76 -6.16 -2.89 -11.29
CA ASP A 76 -6.01 -2.30 -9.95
C ASP A 76 -5.08 -3.17 -9.09
N TYR A 77 -4.13 -2.51 -8.46
CA TYR A 77 -3.18 -3.13 -7.56
C TYR A 77 -2.74 -2.08 -6.55
N HIS A 78 -3.28 -2.20 -5.34
CA HIS A 78 -2.90 -1.35 -4.23
C HIS A 78 -2.99 -2.08 -2.89
N GLY A 79 -2.38 -1.51 -1.88
CA GLY A 79 -2.51 -2.03 -0.53
C GLY A 79 -1.70 -1.25 0.48
N GLN A 80 -2.03 -1.44 1.74
CA GLN A 80 -1.33 -0.85 2.88
C GLN A 80 -1.09 -1.92 3.93
N LYS A 81 0.00 -1.77 4.68
CA LYS A 81 0.13 -2.35 6.01
C LYS A 81 0.74 -1.33 6.96
N GLU A 82 0.23 -1.29 8.18
CA GLU A 82 0.68 -0.39 9.23
C GLU A 82 0.67 -1.10 10.56
N HIS A 83 1.70 -0.86 11.35
CA HIS A 83 1.83 -1.31 12.71
C HIS A 83 2.12 -0.12 13.60
N ARG A 84 1.42 -0.05 14.73
CA ARG A 84 1.65 0.94 15.78
C ARG A 84 2.02 0.26 17.07
N ASP A 85 3.04 0.80 17.71
CA ASP A 85 3.44 0.50 19.08
C ASP A 85 3.66 1.83 19.84
N GLY A 86 2.71 2.17 20.70
CA GLY A 86 2.71 3.39 21.49
C GLY A 86 2.70 4.65 20.64
N LYS A 87 3.86 5.30 20.52
CA LYS A 87 4.07 6.53 19.73
C LYS A 87 4.73 6.27 18.38
N GLU A 88 5.24 5.07 18.17
CA GLU A 88 5.93 4.67 16.96
C GLU A 88 4.92 4.03 16.00
N VAL A 89 4.95 4.44 14.75
CA VAL A 89 4.12 3.91 13.66
C VAL A 89 5.05 3.59 12.51
N VAL A 90 4.97 2.36 12.00
CA VAL A 90 5.69 1.93 10.81
C VAL A 90 4.70 1.35 9.82
N GLY A 91 4.88 1.66 8.55
CA GLY A 91 4.00 1.12 7.54
C GLY A 91 4.54 1.26 6.13
N GLU A 92 3.80 0.69 5.22
CA GLU A 92 4.01 0.88 3.79
C GLU A 92 2.68 0.92 3.05
N TYR A 93 2.66 1.72 1.99
CA TYR A 93 1.59 1.76 1.00
C TYR A 93 2.17 1.44 -0.37
N THR A 94 1.47 0.65 -1.16
CA THR A 94 1.83 0.32 -2.54
C THR A 94 0.66 0.66 -3.47
N ILE A 95 0.98 1.24 -4.63
CA ILE A 95 0.02 1.53 -5.69
C ILE A 95 0.66 1.29 -7.06
N LYS A 96 -0.08 0.66 -7.97
CA LYS A 96 0.22 0.62 -9.39
C LYS A 96 -0.44 1.81 -10.09
N GLU A 97 0.38 2.68 -10.64
CA GLU A 97 -0.07 3.86 -11.36
C GLU A 97 -0.51 3.50 -12.79
N PRO A 98 -1.30 4.36 -13.47
CA PRO A 98 -1.77 4.11 -14.84
C PRO A 98 -0.63 3.85 -15.84
N GLY A 99 0.56 4.42 -15.62
CA GLY A 99 1.75 4.18 -16.42
C GLY A 99 2.47 2.85 -16.13
N GLY A 100 1.90 1.97 -15.29
CA GLY A 100 2.49 0.71 -14.87
C GLY A 100 3.60 0.81 -13.82
N ASN A 101 3.97 2.03 -13.41
CA ASN A 101 4.90 2.22 -12.29
C ASN A 101 4.26 1.70 -11.00
N ILE A 102 5.02 0.92 -10.23
CA ILE A 102 4.63 0.53 -8.88
C ILE A 102 5.37 1.45 -7.93
N ARG A 103 4.63 2.28 -7.20
CA ARG A 103 5.18 3.12 -6.15
C ARG A 103 4.92 2.43 -4.81
N THR A 104 5.98 2.20 -4.06
CA THR A 104 5.92 1.78 -2.65
C THR A 104 6.48 2.90 -1.79
N VAL A 105 5.68 3.40 -0.85
CA VAL A 105 6.11 4.37 0.16
C VAL A 105 6.26 3.64 1.48
N LYS A 106 7.50 3.55 1.99
CA LYS A 106 7.78 3.05 3.34
C LYS A 106 7.90 4.22 4.28
N TYR A 107 7.20 4.19 5.41
CA TYR A 107 7.17 5.30 6.34
C TYR A 107 7.35 4.87 7.79
N HIS A 108 7.85 5.81 8.57
CA HIS A 108 8.05 5.73 10.01
C HIS A 108 7.63 7.07 10.63
N ALA A 109 6.78 7.04 11.64
CA ALA A 109 6.39 8.21 12.42
C ALA A 109 6.63 7.93 13.90
N GLY A 110 7.35 8.82 14.57
CA GLY A 110 7.77 8.60 15.94
C GLY A 110 8.19 9.87 16.65
N LYS A 111 9.01 9.72 17.69
CA LYS A 111 9.58 10.85 18.44
C LYS A 111 10.30 11.86 17.55
N ASP A 112 11.02 11.39 16.53
CA ASP A 112 11.81 12.22 15.63
C ASP A 112 10.99 12.82 14.46
N GLY A 113 9.67 12.62 14.47
CA GLY A 113 8.76 13.06 13.43
C GLY A 113 8.50 11.98 12.38
N PHE A 114 8.02 12.43 11.22
CA PHE A 114 7.65 11.56 10.09
C PHE A 114 8.78 11.49 9.06
N PHE A 115 9.14 10.27 8.67
CA PHE A 115 10.10 9.98 7.61
C PHE A 115 9.45 9.01 6.61
N ALA A 116 9.69 9.25 5.32
CA ALA A 116 9.23 8.36 4.27
C ALA A 116 10.31 8.16 3.19
N HIS A 117 10.33 6.97 2.63
CA HIS A 117 11.16 6.61 1.48
C HIS A 117 10.26 6.09 0.36
N VAL A 118 10.38 6.72 -0.82
CA VAL A 118 9.60 6.36 -2.00
C VAL A 118 10.45 5.47 -2.90
N LEU A 119 9.89 4.33 -3.28
CA LEU A 119 10.49 3.39 -4.24
C LEU A 119 9.59 3.34 -5.46
N ASN A 120 10.13 3.65 -6.63
CA ASN A 120 9.43 3.49 -7.90
C ASN A 120 10.04 2.31 -8.68
N SER A 121 9.21 1.41 -9.19
CA SER A 121 9.70 0.24 -9.94
C SER A 121 10.48 0.63 -11.19
N ASN A 122 10.12 1.74 -11.85
CA ASN A 122 10.81 2.24 -13.04
C ASN A 122 12.21 2.83 -12.76
N GLU A 123 12.48 3.28 -11.52
CA GLU A 123 13.78 3.82 -11.12
C GLU A 123 14.78 2.71 -10.78
N SER A 124 14.31 1.54 -10.36
CA SER A 124 15.17 0.37 -10.09
C SER A 124 15.90 -0.17 -11.35
N PHE A 125 15.43 0.18 -12.54
CA PHE A 125 16.08 -0.11 -13.82
C PHE A 125 17.16 0.92 -14.22
N ARG A 126 17.31 2.03 -13.48
CA ARG A 126 18.36 3.02 -13.71
C ARG A 126 19.45 2.77 -12.66
N LYS A 127 20.65 2.37 -13.10
CA LYS A 127 21.84 2.14 -12.25
C LYS A 127 21.97 3.21 -11.16
N PRO A 128 22.45 2.86 -9.94
CA PRO A 128 22.45 3.80 -8.82
C PRO A 128 23.33 5.00 -9.14
N LEU A 129 22.74 6.20 -9.11
CA LEU A 129 23.51 7.44 -9.17
C LEU A 129 24.27 7.58 -7.85
N HIS A 130 25.58 7.76 -7.95
CA HIS A 130 26.49 7.96 -6.83
C HIS A 130 26.00 9.14 -5.96
N LEU A 131 25.50 8.87 -4.76
CA LEU A 131 25.00 9.90 -3.86
C LEU A 131 26.17 10.76 -3.34
N GLN A 132 26.43 11.89 -3.98
CA GLN A 132 27.28 12.92 -3.40
C GLN A 132 26.57 13.49 -2.17
N ARG A 133 27.06 13.12 -0.98
CA ARG A 133 26.68 13.74 0.30
C ARG A 133 27.04 15.23 0.24
N HIS A 134 26.07 16.08 -0.05
CA HIS A 134 26.20 17.51 0.18
C HIS A 134 26.11 17.78 1.69
N ARG A 135 27.27 17.78 2.35
CA ARG A 135 27.44 18.27 3.71
C ARG A 135 27.29 19.79 3.68
N ARG A 136 26.10 20.32 4.01
CA ARG A 136 25.94 21.77 4.26
C ARG A 136 26.75 22.13 5.52
N LYS A 137 27.86 22.85 5.33
CA LYS A 137 28.52 23.59 6.41
C LYS A 137 27.65 24.80 6.74
N SER A 138 27.14 24.88 7.96
CA SER A 138 26.60 26.11 8.53
C SER A 138 27.73 26.89 9.20
N SER A 139 28.12 28.02 8.62
CA SER A 139 28.93 29.04 9.29
C SER A 139 28.03 30.24 9.57
N LEU A 140 27.78 30.52 10.85
CA LEU A 140 27.18 31.78 11.31
C LEU A 140 28.32 32.77 11.62
N PRO A 141 28.23 34.05 11.23
CA PRO A 141 29.13 35.08 11.75
C PRO A 141 28.64 35.61 13.11
N VAL A 142 29.61 36.07 13.90
CA VAL A 142 29.49 36.75 15.21
C VAL A 142 28.90 38.14 15.06
#